data_AF-A0A9D5G094-F1
#
_entry.id   AF-A0A9D5G094-F1
#
_cell.length_a   1.000
_cell.length_b   1.000
_cell.length_c   1.000
_cell.angle_alpha   90.00
_cell.angle_beta   90.00
_cell.angle_gamma   90.00
#
_symmetry.space_group_name_H-M   'P 1'
#
loop_
_entity.id
_entity.type
_entity.pdbx_description
1 polymer ?
#
loop_
_entity_poly.entity_id
_entity_poly.type
_entity_poly.pdbx_seq_one_letter_code
_entity_poly.pdbx_strand_id
1 'polypeptide(L)' 'MSGQFHQTQFYLNQLRPVVDGKIIGLLRSGEDEFGDEFYGLSIQCKDGVTRRLIFLRDDEGNGPGSFDITEGGPNG' A
#
# COMPACT_ATOMS: atom_id res chain seq x y z
N MET A 1 -14.87 -18.42 14.20
CA MET A 1 -14.71 -17.54 13.02
C MET A 1 -14.62 -16.05 13.41
N SER A 2 -13.76 -15.68 14.37
CA SER A 2 -13.68 -14.30 14.90
C SER A 2 -12.32 -13.61 14.66
N GLY A 3 -11.26 -14.33 14.30
CA GLY A 3 -9.91 -13.75 14.14
C GLY A 3 -9.76 -12.82 12.93
N GLN A 4 -10.41 -13.14 11.81
CA GLN A 4 -10.20 -12.45 10.53
C GLN A 4 -10.73 -11.00 10.53
N PHE A 5 -11.84 -10.73 11.23
CA PHE A 5 -12.41 -9.38 11.34
C PHE A 5 -11.52 -8.42 12.13
N HIS A 6 -10.79 -8.92 13.15
CA HIS A 6 -9.92 -8.09 13.98
C HIS A 6 -8.67 -7.64 13.22
N GLN A 7 -8.09 -8.55 12.42
CA GLN A 7 -6.89 -8.26 11.65
C GLN A 7 -7.16 -7.27 10.52
N THR A 8 -8.26 -7.45 9.77
CA THR A 8 -8.67 -6.47 8.74
C THR A 8 -8.93 -5.10 9.35
N GLN A 9 -9.63 -5.02 10.48
CA GLN A 9 -9.92 -3.74 11.12
C GLN A 9 -8.65 -3.05 11.64
N PHE A 10 -7.67 -3.80 12.12
CA PHE A 10 -6.35 -3.27 12.48
C PHE A 10 -5.71 -2.55 11.30
N TYR A 11 -5.60 -3.18 10.13
CA TYR A 11 -5.00 -2.56 8.94
C TYR A 11 -5.80 -1.36 8.44
N LEU A 12 -7.13 -1.44 8.42
CA LEU A 12 -7.98 -0.30 8.05
C LEU A 12 -7.76 0.89 8.98
N ASN A 13 -7.56 0.66 10.27
CA ASN A 13 -7.25 1.73 11.23
C ASN A 13 -5.89 2.37 10.94
N GLN A 14 -4.88 1.58 10.54
CA GLN A 14 -3.56 2.11 10.15
C GLN A 14 -3.62 2.96 8.86
N LEU A 15 -4.56 2.67 7.96
CA LEU A 15 -4.75 3.42 6.71
C LEU A 15 -5.55 4.72 6.87
N ARG A 16 -6.28 4.92 7.97
CA ARG A 16 -7.07 6.14 8.21
C ARG A 16 -6.32 7.46 7.99
N PRO A 17 -5.04 7.63 8.41
CA PRO A 17 -4.32 8.88 8.23
C PRO A 17 -4.06 9.26 6.77
N VAL A 18 -4.14 8.32 5.82
CA VAL A 18 -3.92 8.57 4.39
C VAL A 18 -5.21 8.70 3.59
N VAL A 19 -6.38 8.51 4.23
CA VAL A 19 -7.69 8.69 3.59
C VAL A 19 -7.84 10.14 3.12
N ASP A 20 -8.32 10.29 1.88
CA ASP A 20 -8.43 11.56 1.16
C ASP A 20 -7.10 12.31 0.97
N GLY A 21 -5.97 11.64 1.17
CA GLY A 21 -4.66 12.16 0.81
C GLY A 21 -4.44 12.13 -0.70
N LYS A 22 -3.64 13.05 -1.21
CA LYS A 22 -3.23 13.10 -2.61
C LYS A 22 -1.97 12.26 -2.80
N ILE A 23 -2.00 11.27 -3.70
CA ILE A 23 -0.75 10.61 -4.13
C ILE A 23 0.09 11.64 -4.88
N ILE A 24 1.32 11.85 -4.42
CA ILE A 24 2.27 12.84 -4.96
C ILE A 24 3.56 12.21 -5.50
N GLY A 25 3.73 10.89 -5.36
CA GLY A 25 4.88 10.20 -5.92
C GLY A 25 4.87 8.70 -5.64
N LEU A 26 5.76 8.00 -6.34
CA LEU A 26 6.07 6.59 -6.15
C LEU A 26 7.32 6.47 -5.28
N LEU A 27 7.42 5.40 -4.50
CA LEU A 27 8.53 5.13 -3.60
C LEU A 27 9.19 3.78 -3.90
N ARG A 28 10.50 3.76 -3.66
CA ARG A 28 11.37 2.60 -3.59
C ARG A 28 12.01 2.57 -2.21
N SER A 29 12.00 1.43 -1.52
CA SER A 29 12.68 1.31 -0.22
C SER A 29 14.20 1.30 -0.35
N GLY A 30 14.71 0.97 -1.54
CA GLY A 30 16.07 0.49 -1.72
C GLY A 30 16.16 -1.00 -1.39
N GLU A 31 17.19 -1.64 -1.93
CA GLU A 31 17.52 -3.05 -1.67
C GLU A 31 18.02 -3.20 -0.23
N ASP A 32 17.53 -4.23 0.47
CA ASP A 32 18.05 -4.63 1.77
C ASP A 32 19.26 -5.57 1.64
N GLU A 33 19.73 -6.13 2.75
CA GLU A 33 20.90 -7.02 2.77
C GLU A 33 20.68 -8.38 2.08
N PHE A 34 19.42 -8.73 1.79
CA PHE A 34 19.03 -9.94 1.08
C PHE A 34 18.71 -9.67 -0.40
N GLY A 35 18.75 -8.40 -0.83
CA GLY A 35 18.39 -7.98 -2.18
C GLY A 35 16.90 -7.74 -2.37
N ASP A 36 16.12 -7.74 -1.29
CA ASP A 36 14.68 -7.48 -1.35
C ASP A 36 14.42 -5.98 -1.43
N GLU A 37 13.48 -5.58 -2.28
CA GLU A 37 13.06 -4.20 -2.45
C GLU A 37 11.53 -4.09 -2.40
N PHE A 38 11.04 -3.12 -1.63
CA PHE A 38 9.64 -2.80 -1.53
C PHE A 38 9.30 -1.50 -2.25
N TYR A 39 8.07 -1.45 -2.74
CA TYR A 39 7.53 -0.31 -3.48
C TYR A 39 6.37 0.33 -2.71
N GLY A 40 6.10 1.60 -3.00
CA GLY A 40 5.06 2.32 -2.27
C GLY A 40 4.64 3.64 -2.88
N LEU A 41 3.86 4.39 -2.09
CA LEU A 41 3.29 5.68 -2.45
C LEU A 41 3.71 6.75 -1.44
N SER A 42 4.05 7.92 -1.96
CA SER A 42 4.14 9.15 -1.17
C SER A 42 2.80 9.88 -1.26
N ILE A 43 2.18 10.15 -0.11
CA ILE A 43 0.83 10.71 -0.01
C ILE A 43 0.88 12.00 0.79
N GLN A 44 0.43 13.10 0.20
CA GLN A 44 0.17 14.35 0.92
C GLN A 44 -1.19 14.26 1.61
N CYS A 45 -1.18 14.17 2.94
CA CYS A 45 -2.39 14.04 3.75
C CYS A 45 -3.06 15.40 3.97
N LYS A 46 -4.34 15.36 4.37
CA LYS A 46 -5.16 16.56 4.66
C LYS A 46 -4.63 17.45 5.77
N ASP A 47 -3.86 16.87 6.70
CA ASP A 47 -3.17 17.59 7.76
C ASP A 47 -1.89 18.30 7.27
N GLY A 48 -1.62 18.27 5.96
CA GLY A 48 -0.44 18.86 5.32
C GLY A 48 0.82 17.99 5.43
N VAL A 49 0.78 16.89 6.19
CA VAL A 49 1.92 16.00 6.39
C VAL A 49 2.04 15.04 5.21
N THR A 50 3.27 14.85 4.71
CA THR A 50 3.54 13.80 3.73
C THR A 50 3.81 12.49 4.45
N ARG A 51 3.04 11.46 4.14
CA ARG A 51 3.20 10.10 4.67
C ARG A 51 3.59 9.14 3.56
N ARG A 52 4.31 8.08 3.95
CA ARG A 52 4.78 7.03 3.04
C ARG A 52 4.00 5.76 3.33
N LEU A 53 3.42 5.17 2.29
CA LEU A 53 2.77 3.86 2.35
C LEU A 53 3.64 2.87 1.57
N ILE A 54 4.22 1.88 2.25
CA ILE A 54 5.05 0.83 1.63
C ILE A 54 4.23 -0.46 1.58
N PHE A 55 4.25 -1.13 0.43
CA PHE A 55 3.63 -2.44 0.24
C PHE A 55 4.64 -3.52 0.57
N LEU A 56 4.38 -4.29 1.63
CA LEU A 56 5.29 -5.30 2.16
C LEU A 56 5.11 -6.68 1.49
N ARG A 57 4.70 -6.72 0.22
CA ARG A 57 4.40 -7.95 -0.52
C ARG A 57 5.63 -8.36 -1.33
N ASP A 58 5.95 -9.65 -1.35
CA ASP A 58 6.87 -10.26 -2.31
C ASP A 58 6.20 -10.50 -3.68
N ASP A 59 7.00 -10.83 -4.70
CA ASP A 59 6.57 -11.12 -6.07
C ASP A 59 5.78 -12.44 -6.19
N GLU A 60 5.97 -13.37 -5.26
CA GLU A 60 5.19 -14.62 -5.12
C GLU A 60 3.77 -14.40 -4.60
N GLY A 61 3.53 -13.24 -4.01
CA GLY A 61 2.20 -12.75 -3.72
C GLY A 61 1.62 -13.19 -2.39
N ASN A 62 2.46 -13.58 -1.44
CA ASN A 62 2.06 -14.08 -0.14
C ASN A 62 1.75 -12.91 0.82
N GLY A 63 0.48 -12.74 1.21
CA GLY A 63 0.06 -11.80 2.25
C GLY A 63 -1.28 -11.09 2.00
N PRO A 64 -1.94 -10.55 3.04
CA PRO A 64 -3.21 -9.83 2.90
C PRO A 64 -3.00 -8.48 2.17
N GLY A 65 -3.37 -8.40 0.89
CA GLY A 65 -3.25 -7.17 0.08
C GLY A 65 -2.89 -7.39 -1.39
N SER A 66 -3.54 -8.34 -2.08
CA SER A 66 -3.40 -8.49 -3.53
C SER A 66 -3.97 -7.27 -4.27
N PHE A 67 -3.21 -6.68 -5.19
CA PHE A 67 -3.73 -5.71 -6.16
C PHE A 67 -3.23 -6.03 -7.58
N ASP A 68 -4.13 -5.79 -8.54
CA ASP A 68 -3.91 -5.88 -9.98
C ASP A 68 -4.33 -4.55 -10.60
N ILE A 69 -3.56 -4.07 -11.59
CA ILE A 69 -3.81 -2.80 -12.29
C ILE A 69 -3.98 -3.15 -13.77
N THR A 70 -5.23 -3.17 -14.23
CA THR A 70 -5.59 -3.33 -15.64
C THR A 70 -5.93 -1.98 -16.26
N GLU A 71 -5.45 -1.74 -17.48
CA GLU A 71 -5.86 -0.58 -18.27
C GLU A 71 -7.27 -0.81 -18.85
N GLY A 72 -8.21 0.06 -18.51
CA GLY A 72 -9.48 0.15 -19.23
C GLY A 72 -9.27 0.89 -20.55
N GLY A 73 -8.97 0.15 -21.62
CA GLY A 73 -9.17 0.64 -22.99
C GLY A 73 -10.66 0.66 -23.33
N PRO A 74 -11.12 1.39 -24.38
CA PRO A 74 -12.53 1.47 -24.74
C PRO A 74 -13.19 0.13 -25.10
N ASN A 75 -12.44 -0.98 -25.18
CA ASN A 75 -12.96 -2.30 -25.49
C ASN A 75 -12.15 -3.39 -24.75
N GLY A 76 -12.68 -3.95 -23.66
CA GLY A 76 -12.38 -5.31 -23.18
C GLY A 76 -11.00 -5.56 -22.59
#